data_AF-A0A1T4UID6-F1
#
_entry.id   AF-A0A1T4UID6-F1
#
_cell.length_a   1.000
_cell.length_b   1.000
_cell.length_c   1.000
_cell.angle_alpha   90.00
_cell.angle_beta   90.00
_cell.angle_gamma   90.00
#
_symmetry.space_group_name_H-M   'P 1'
#
loop_
_entity.id
_entity.type
_entity.pdbx_description
1 polymer ?
#
loop_
_entity_poly.entity_id
_entity_poly.type
_entity_poly.pdbx_seq_one_letter_code
_entity_poly.pdbx_strand_id
1 'polypeptide(L)'
;MPLQVAIKNGTKQILAAGKIITRDDCHNGCGDKKWLRDFDGWDLPAYCYVEWYVPSKPVTTTGLTRATIQKIHQVKHKELVNKILATGELNIPLPEPMDTLPVEDERFLKFLIREGLRPASADELTQTMEKIRLLADYYYHHCYWEDIREHETRTFLVIPLLIALGWAEQQIKIELSCSEGRIDIACFQKSYRRNNNECLAIIETKGFSSGLDYAPKQARAYSKDFPKCKAVIVTNGYCYKVYLRDSKNEFSTVPSAYLNILNPTERYPLEPEKVGGALEAIKWLLPNSLS
;
A
#
# COMPACT_ATOMS: atom_id res chain seq x y z
N MET A 1 5.36 -24.94 -28.21
CA MET A 1 5.52 -25.17 -26.75
C MET A 1 4.78 -24.07 -26.01
N PRO A 2 4.07 -24.37 -24.92
CA PRO A 2 3.44 -23.35 -24.08
C PRO A 2 4.51 -22.37 -23.58
N LEU A 3 4.13 -21.10 -23.43
CA LEU A 3 5.04 -20.04 -23.01
C LEU A 3 5.31 -20.23 -21.51
N GLN A 4 6.60 -20.34 -21.15
CA GLN A 4 7.05 -20.65 -19.79
C GLN A 4 7.64 -19.42 -19.12
N VAL A 5 7.28 -19.23 -17.86
CA VAL A 5 7.79 -18.16 -17.00
C VAL A 5 8.39 -18.75 -15.73
N ALA A 6 9.20 -17.98 -15.03
CA ALA A 6 9.76 -18.37 -13.75
C ALA A 6 9.68 -17.22 -12.74
N ILE A 7 9.38 -17.54 -11.49
CA ILE A 7 9.57 -16.64 -10.35
C ILE A 7 10.97 -16.88 -9.80
N LYS A 8 11.71 -15.81 -9.57
CA LYS A 8 13.12 -15.87 -9.15
C LYS A 8 13.33 -15.06 -7.88
N ASN A 9 14.28 -15.52 -7.07
CA ASN A 9 14.83 -14.72 -5.99
C ASN A 9 16.21 -14.19 -6.41
N GLY A 10 16.23 -12.90 -6.74
CA GLY A 10 17.40 -12.23 -7.30
C GLY A 10 17.93 -12.91 -8.57
N THR A 11 19.25 -13.05 -8.64
CA THR A 11 19.97 -13.59 -9.82
C THR A 11 20.47 -15.03 -9.63
N LYS A 12 20.08 -15.68 -8.52
CA LYS A 12 20.70 -16.94 -8.08
C LYS A 12 19.72 -18.09 -7.86
N GLN A 13 18.42 -17.83 -7.76
CA GLN A 13 17.44 -18.87 -7.42
C GLN A 13 16.19 -18.77 -8.26
N ILE A 14 15.64 -19.93 -8.62
CA ILE A 14 14.29 -20.09 -9.17
C ILE A 14 13.41 -20.61 -8.04
N LEU A 15 12.34 -19.88 -7.73
CA LEU A 15 11.37 -20.20 -6.69
C LEU A 15 10.22 -21.05 -7.23
N ALA A 16 9.77 -20.79 -8.46
CA ALA A 16 8.67 -21.52 -9.09
C ALA A 16 8.78 -21.43 -10.61
N ALA A 17 8.18 -22.42 -11.30
CA ALA A 17 8.01 -22.42 -12.74
C ALA A 17 6.53 -22.28 -13.10
N GLY A 18 6.24 -21.46 -14.10
CA GLY A 18 4.88 -21.14 -14.51
C GLY A 18 4.59 -21.58 -15.94
N LYS A 19 3.43 -22.21 -16.13
CA LYS A 19 2.86 -22.48 -17.45
C LYS A 19 1.72 -21.50 -17.70
N ILE A 20 1.80 -20.71 -18.76
CA ILE A 20 0.67 -19.87 -19.17
C ILE A 20 -0.45 -20.78 -19.68
N ILE A 21 -1.65 -20.56 -19.17
CA ILE A 21 -2.83 -21.37 -19.46
C ILE A 21 -3.97 -20.52 -20.00
N THR A 22 -4.91 -21.18 -20.68
CA THR A 22 -6.18 -20.60 -21.10
C THR A 22 -7.26 -20.95 -20.07
N ARG A 23 -8.04 -19.96 -19.65
CA ARG A 23 -9.28 -20.09 -18.87
C ARG A 23 -10.38 -19.33 -19.60
N ASP A 24 -11.55 -19.94 -19.78
CA ASP A 24 -12.69 -19.29 -20.45
C ASP A 24 -12.30 -18.66 -21.80
N ASP A 25 -11.59 -19.43 -22.63
CA ASP A 25 -11.04 -19.04 -23.94
C ASP A 25 -10.00 -17.90 -23.95
N CYS A 26 -9.61 -17.38 -22.78
CA CYS A 26 -8.61 -16.32 -22.62
C CYS A 26 -7.40 -16.76 -21.79
N HIS A 27 -6.19 -16.40 -22.20
CA HIS A 27 -4.97 -16.62 -21.39
C HIS A 27 -4.45 -15.33 -20.73
N ASN A 28 -4.99 -14.19 -21.16
CA ASN A 28 -4.68 -12.86 -20.67
C ASN A 28 -5.94 -11.98 -20.72
N GLY A 29 -5.85 -10.83 -20.07
CA GLY A 29 -6.86 -9.77 -20.15
C GLY A 29 -6.21 -8.43 -19.85
N CYS A 30 -6.98 -7.37 -20.08
CA CYS A 30 -6.53 -6.01 -19.82
C CYS A 30 -7.73 -5.15 -19.45
N GLY A 31 -7.81 -4.81 -18.18
CA GLY A 31 -8.70 -3.77 -17.69
C GLY A 31 -10.13 -4.18 -17.37
N ASP A 32 -10.45 -5.46 -17.54
CA ASP A 32 -11.72 -6.12 -17.22
C ASP A 32 -11.84 -6.52 -15.74
N LYS A 33 -10.75 -6.43 -14.97
CA LYS A 33 -10.72 -6.69 -13.52
C LYS A 33 -10.55 -5.40 -12.75
N LYS A 34 -11.58 -5.00 -12.00
CA LYS A 34 -11.56 -3.74 -11.23
C LYS A 34 -10.49 -3.72 -10.14
N TRP A 35 -10.25 -4.85 -9.48
CA TRP A 35 -9.25 -4.94 -8.40
C TRP A 35 -7.80 -4.73 -8.89
N LEU A 36 -7.55 -4.83 -10.21
CA LEU A 36 -6.25 -4.51 -10.83
C LEU A 36 -6.07 -3.02 -11.13
N ARG A 37 -7.14 -2.22 -10.99
CA ARG A 37 -7.12 -0.77 -11.23
C ARG A 37 -6.59 0.02 -10.04
N ASP A 38 -6.40 -0.65 -8.91
CA ASP A 38 -5.85 -0.07 -7.70
C ASP A 38 -5.02 -1.09 -6.91
N PHE A 39 -3.77 -1.23 -7.32
CA PHE A 39 -2.75 -1.96 -6.61
C PHE A 39 -1.85 -0.96 -5.87
N ASP A 40 -2.25 -0.55 -4.67
CA ASP A 40 -1.57 0.50 -3.91
C ASP A 40 -1.44 1.84 -4.66
N GLY A 41 -2.47 2.19 -5.44
CA GLY A 41 -2.49 3.38 -6.30
C GLY A 41 -2.00 3.14 -7.73
N TRP A 42 -1.44 1.96 -8.04
CA TRP A 42 -1.07 1.61 -9.40
C TRP A 42 -2.24 1.02 -10.19
N ASP A 43 -2.49 1.56 -11.38
CA ASP A 43 -3.34 0.93 -12.38
C ASP A 43 -2.51 -0.12 -13.14
N LEU A 44 -2.70 -1.41 -12.79
CA LEU A 44 -2.01 -2.55 -13.38
C LEU A 44 -3.00 -3.46 -14.14
N PRO A 45 -3.62 -2.97 -15.22
CA PRO A 45 -4.81 -3.59 -15.79
C PRO A 45 -4.55 -4.92 -16.49
N ALA A 46 -3.32 -5.13 -16.94
CA ALA A 46 -2.93 -6.29 -17.72
C ALA A 46 -2.60 -7.48 -16.82
N TYR A 47 -3.13 -8.65 -17.16
CA TYR A 47 -2.83 -9.90 -16.46
C TYR A 47 -2.73 -11.08 -17.42
N CYS A 48 -2.16 -12.20 -16.94
CA CYS A 48 -2.24 -13.49 -17.61
C CYS A 48 -2.44 -14.62 -16.61
N TYR A 49 -3.07 -15.71 -17.04
CA TYR A 49 -3.28 -16.89 -16.20
C TYR A 49 -2.05 -17.80 -16.25
N VAL A 50 -1.54 -18.15 -15.08
CA VAL A 50 -0.36 -18.99 -14.94
C VAL A 50 -0.61 -20.09 -13.91
N GLU A 51 -0.38 -21.34 -14.29
CA GLU A 51 -0.25 -22.45 -13.34
C GLU A 51 1.17 -22.48 -12.82
N TRP A 52 1.32 -22.26 -11.51
CA TRP A 52 2.61 -22.25 -10.84
C TRP A 52 2.92 -23.61 -10.25
N TYR A 53 4.12 -24.12 -10.52
CA TYR A 53 4.67 -25.34 -9.97
C TYR A 53 5.83 -24.98 -9.04
N VAL A 54 5.72 -25.42 -7.79
CA VAL A 54 6.65 -25.07 -6.72
C VAL A 54 7.51 -26.28 -6.39
N PRO A 55 8.85 -26.20 -6.51
CA PRO A 55 9.73 -27.26 -6.07
C PRO A 55 9.81 -27.30 -4.53
N SER A 56 10.11 -28.46 -3.96
CA SER A 56 10.26 -28.63 -2.50
C SER A 56 11.32 -27.72 -1.87
N LYS A 57 12.32 -27.29 -2.65
CA LYS A 57 13.30 -26.26 -2.28
C LYS A 57 13.62 -25.37 -3.48
N PRO A 58 13.94 -24.08 -3.27
CA PRO A 58 14.42 -23.20 -4.33
C PRO A 58 15.58 -23.80 -5.12
N VAL A 59 15.55 -23.68 -6.44
CA VAL A 59 16.58 -24.23 -7.33
C VAL A 59 17.66 -23.16 -7.56
N THR A 60 18.85 -23.42 -7.05
CA THR A 60 20.00 -22.51 -7.23
C THR A 60 20.58 -22.64 -8.63
N THR A 61 20.90 -21.50 -9.24
CA THR A 61 21.57 -21.41 -10.54
C THR A 61 22.34 -20.09 -10.67
N THR A 62 22.98 -19.88 -11.80
CA THR A 62 23.73 -18.65 -12.13
C THR A 62 23.28 -18.11 -13.47
N GLY A 63 23.51 -16.81 -13.70
CA GLY A 63 23.22 -16.13 -14.96
C GLY A 63 21.77 -15.68 -15.13
N LEU A 64 20.97 -15.67 -14.05
CA LEU A 64 19.63 -15.08 -14.09
C LEU A 64 19.73 -13.55 -14.10
N THR A 65 18.80 -12.89 -14.77
CA THR A 65 18.64 -11.43 -14.79
C THR A 65 17.94 -10.94 -13.53
N ARG A 66 17.79 -9.62 -13.36
CA ARG A 66 17.18 -9.00 -12.16
C ARG A 66 15.66 -9.09 -12.07
N ALA A 67 14.94 -9.24 -13.19
CA ALA A 67 13.47 -9.25 -13.19
C ALA A 67 12.90 -10.41 -12.35
N THR A 68 11.97 -10.15 -11.42
CA THR A 68 11.45 -11.17 -10.49
C THR A 68 10.66 -12.27 -11.20
N ILE A 69 9.76 -11.89 -12.09
CA ILE A 69 8.97 -12.79 -12.93
C ILE A 69 9.35 -12.54 -14.36
N GLN A 70 9.76 -13.59 -15.09
CA GLN A 70 10.12 -13.43 -16.49
C GLN A 70 9.98 -14.70 -17.31
N LYS A 71 9.87 -14.51 -18.62
CA LYS A 71 10.07 -15.58 -19.60
C LYS A 71 11.53 -16.04 -19.58
N ILE A 72 11.73 -17.35 -19.69
CA ILE A 72 13.07 -17.94 -19.68
C ILE A 72 13.53 -18.27 -21.09
N HIS A 73 14.65 -17.67 -21.50
CA HIS A 73 15.19 -17.79 -22.85
C HIS A 73 16.39 -18.73 -22.94
N GLN A 74 17.28 -18.70 -21.94
CA GLN A 74 18.51 -19.50 -21.91
C GLN A 74 18.20 -20.99 -21.75
N VAL A 75 18.85 -21.83 -22.56
CA VAL A 75 18.64 -23.29 -22.60
C VAL A 75 18.82 -23.91 -21.21
N LYS A 76 19.93 -23.60 -20.52
CA LYS A 76 20.21 -24.04 -19.15
C LYS A 76 19.05 -23.78 -18.18
N HIS A 77 18.45 -22.60 -18.22
CA HIS A 77 17.35 -22.26 -17.31
C HIS A 77 16.03 -22.88 -17.76
N LYS A 78 15.81 -23.07 -19.07
CA LYS A 78 14.65 -23.81 -19.58
C LYS A 78 14.65 -25.25 -19.09
N GLU A 79 15.80 -25.92 -19.06
CA GLU A 79 15.92 -27.28 -18.52
C GLU A 79 15.53 -27.33 -17.04
N LEU A 80 15.98 -26.36 -16.24
CA LEU A 80 15.60 -26.24 -14.83
C LEU A 80 14.11 -25.97 -14.66
N VAL A 81 13.53 -25.05 -15.44
CA VAL A 81 12.10 -24.74 -15.44
C VAL A 81 11.29 -25.98 -15.83
N ASN A 82 11.67 -26.69 -16.89
CA ASN A 82 11.02 -27.94 -17.30
C ASN A 82 11.06 -29.00 -16.21
N LYS A 83 12.19 -29.14 -15.50
CA LYS A 83 12.30 -30.03 -14.36
C LYS A 83 11.31 -29.64 -13.25
N ILE A 84 11.23 -28.36 -12.91
CA ILE A 84 10.26 -27.88 -11.90
C ILE A 84 8.82 -28.12 -12.35
N LEU A 85 8.48 -27.86 -13.61
CA LEU A 85 7.14 -28.15 -14.14
C LEU A 85 6.79 -29.64 -14.08
N ALA A 86 7.79 -30.53 -14.21
CA ALA A 86 7.58 -31.98 -14.18
C ALA A 86 7.51 -32.56 -12.76
N THR A 87 8.21 -31.97 -11.78
CA THR A 87 8.36 -32.56 -10.43
C THR A 87 7.82 -31.69 -9.30
N GLY A 88 7.50 -30.43 -9.58
CA GLY A 88 6.99 -29.48 -8.60
C GLY A 88 5.52 -29.73 -8.28
N GLU A 89 5.11 -29.32 -7.09
CA GLU A 89 3.72 -29.36 -6.68
C GLU A 89 2.96 -28.21 -7.32
N LEU A 90 1.76 -28.47 -7.82
CA LEU A 90 0.89 -27.45 -8.38
C LEU A 90 0.39 -26.53 -7.25
N ASN A 91 0.67 -25.23 -7.38
CA ASN A 91 0.15 -24.22 -6.47
C ASN A 91 -1.30 -23.90 -6.84
N ILE A 92 -2.21 -24.18 -5.92
CA ILE A 92 -3.63 -23.84 -6.05
C ILE A 92 -3.79 -22.33 -5.86
N PRO A 93 -4.30 -21.57 -6.85
CA PRO A 93 -4.49 -20.14 -6.71
C PRO A 93 -5.58 -19.83 -5.70
N LEU A 94 -5.41 -18.72 -4.98
CA LEU A 94 -6.50 -18.12 -4.20
C LEU A 94 -7.59 -17.61 -5.16
N PRO A 95 -8.86 -17.53 -4.71
CA PRO A 95 -9.92 -16.90 -5.48
C PRO A 95 -9.59 -15.43 -5.77
N GLU A 96 -10.08 -14.92 -6.90
CA GLU A 96 -9.92 -13.52 -7.23
C GLU A 96 -10.68 -12.64 -6.22
N PRO A 97 -10.16 -11.45 -5.88
CA PRO A 97 -10.86 -10.53 -5.00
C PRO A 97 -12.24 -10.16 -5.54
N MET A 98 -13.22 -10.06 -4.65
CA MET A 98 -14.55 -9.55 -5.00
C MET A 98 -14.50 -8.06 -5.32
N ASP A 99 -15.38 -7.61 -6.21
CA ASP A 99 -15.58 -6.20 -6.49
C ASP A 99 -15.97 -5.42 -5.21
N THR A 100 -15.49 -4.19 -5.13
CA THR A 100 -15.83 -3.24 -4.06
C THR A 100 -16.56 -2.03 -4.66
N LEU A 101 -17.41 -1.39 -3.86
CA LEU A 101 -18.19 -0.23 -4.28
C LEU A 101 -17.42 1.07 -4.05
N PRO A 102 -17.57 2.08 -4.92
CA PRO A 102 -17.00 3.40 -4.70
C PRO A 102 -17.64 4.10 -3.49
N VAL A 103 -16.90 5.02 -2.89
CA VAL A 103 -17.36 5.87 -1.78
C VAL A 103 -17.41 7.32 -2.23
N GLU A 104 -18.62 7.85 -2.38
CA GLU A 104 -18.84 9.24 -2.77
C GLU A 104 -18.39 10.25 -1.70
N ASP A 105 -17.98 11.45 -2.11
CA ASP A 105 -17.50 12.50 -1.22
C ASP A 105 -18.52 12.93 -0.16
N GLU A 106 -19.80 12.99 -0.53
CA GLU A 106 -20.87 13.32 0.42
C GLU A 106 -20.92 12.29 1.58
N ARG A 107 -20.65 11.01 1.26
CA ARG A 107 -20.60 9.95 2.26
C ARG A 107 -19.36 10.07 3.15
N PHE A 108 -18.21 10.41 2.59
CA PHE A 108 -17.01 10.75 3.37
C PHE A 108 -17.29 11.85 4.39
N LEU A 109 -17.87 12.95 3.93
CA LEU A 109 -18.07 14.13 4.77
C LEU A 109 -19.06 13.83 5.90
N LYS A 110 -20.20 13.21 5.59
CA LYS A 110 -21.17 12.78 6.61
C LYS A 110 -20.55 11.83 7.63
N PHE A 111 -19.72 10.89 7.16
CA PHE A 111 -19.01 9.96 8.03
C PHE A 111 -18.03 10.69 8.95
N LEU A 112 -17.17 11.55 8.41
CA LEU A 112 -16.17 12.27 9.18
C LEU A 112 -16.78 13.22 10.21
N ILE A 113 -17.87 13.91 9.88
CA ILE A 113 -18.61 14.75 10.84
C ILE A 113 -19.10 13.88 12.01
N ARG A 114 -19.62 12.67 11.75
CA ARG A 114 -20.05 11.74 12.79
C ARG A 114 -18.87 11.25 13.64
N GLU A 115 -17.70 11.04 13.04
CA GLU A 115 -16.47 10.66 13.76
C GLU A 115 -15.77 11.85 14.45
N GLY A 116 -16.36 13.05 14.40
CA GLY A 116 -15.92 14.21 15.18
C GLY A 116 -15.16 15.27 14.40
N LEU A 117 -15.18 15.26 13.06
CA LEU A 117 -14.80 16.42 12.26
C LEU A 117 -15.76 17.58 12.54
N ARG A 118 -15.23 18.77 12.78
CA ARG A 118 -16.07 19.95 13.01
C ARG A 118 -16.79 20.33 11.70
N PRO A 119 -18.11 20.61 11.73
CA PRO A 119 -18.82 21.03 10.52
C PRO A 119 -18.18 22.23 9.81
N ALA A 120 -17.61 23.19 10.55
CA ALA A 120 -16.91 24.34 9.97
C ALA A 120 -15.61 23.96 9.21
N SER A 121 -15.02 22.81 9.51
CA SER A 121 -13.83 22.28 8.81
C SER A 121 -14.19 21.40 7.60
N ALA A 122 -15.48 21.12 7.40
CA ALA A 122 -15.96 20.29 6.29
C ALA A 122 -15.61 20.91 4.93
N ASP A 123 -15.89 22.20 4.74
CA ASP A 123 -15.64 22.90 3.48
C ASP A 123 -14.14 22.97 3.17
N GLU A 124 -13.32 23.21 4.19
CA GLU A 124 -11.86 23.21 4.07
C GLU A 124 -11.32 21.84 3.69
N LEU A 125 -11.86 20.77 4.28
CA LEU A 125 -11.50 19.40 3.92
C LEU A 125 -11.88 19.06 2.49
N THR A 126 -13.10 19.38 2.06
CA THR A 126 -13.54 19.14 0.68
C THR A 126 -12.63 19.85 -0.32
N GLN A 127 -12.38 21.15 -0.12
CA GLN A 127 -11.47 21.92 -0.99
C GLN A 127 -10.04 21.37 -0.99
N THR A 128 -9.57 20.89 0.17
CA THR A 128 -8.23 20.29 0.29
C THR A 128 -8.14 18.95 -0.44
N MET A 129 -9.15 18.09 -0.30
CA MET A 129 -9.22 16.82 -1.02
C MET A 129 -9.28 17.05 -2.54
N GLU A 130 -10.05 18.02 -3.00
CA GLU A 130 -10.09 18.41 -4.42
C GLU A 130 -8.72 18.86 -4.94
N LYS A 131 -8.02 19.72 -4.18
CA LYS A 131 -6.65 20.15 -4.53
C LYS A 131 -5.66 18.98 -4.59
N ILE A 132 -5.72 18.07 -3.61
CA ILE A 132 -4.89 16.86 -3.57
C ILE A 132 -5.17 15.99 -4.78
N ARG A 133 -6.44 15.78 -5.13
CA ARG A 133 -6.83 14.99 -6.32
C ARG A 133 -6.28 15.60 -7.59
N LEU A 134 -6.47 16.90 -7.79
CA LEU A 134 -5.96 17.61 -8.96
C LEU A 134 -4.43 17.52 -9.07
N LEU A 135 -3.72 17.68 -7.96
CA LEU A 135 -2.25 17.63 -7.96
C LEU A 135 -1.72 16.21 -8.17
N ALA A 136 -2.32 15.21 -7.52
CA ALA A 136 -1.95 13.82 -7.71
C ALA A 136 -2.26 13.34 -9.14
N ASP A 137 -3.41 13.72 -9.70
CA ASP A 137 -3.74 13.46 -11.10
C ASP A 137 -2.72 14.09 -12.06
N TYR A 138 -2.32 15.34 -11.79
CA TYR A 138 -1.27 16.01 -12.55
C TYR A 138 0.08 15.29 -12.46
N TYR A 139 0.50 14.84 -11.27
CA TYR A 139 1.72 14.06 -11.11
C TYR A 139 1.66 12.72 -11.85
N TYR A 140 0.49 12.08 -11.87
CA TYR A 140 0.29 10.79 -12.52
C TYR A 140 0.33 10.90 -14.05
N HIS A 141 -0.30 11.92 -14.63
CA HIS A 141 -0.50 12.03 -16.08
C HIS A 141 0.45 12.98 -16.80
N HIS A 142 1.09 13.91 -16.09
CA HIS A 142 1.87 15.00 -16.69
C HIS A 142 3.31 15.11 -16.20
N CYS A 143 3.72 14.27 -15.24
CA CYS A 143 5.10 14.22 -14.76
C CYS A 143 5.68 12.81 -14.93
N TYR A 144 7.01 12.71 -14.90
CA TYR A 144 7.65 11.45 -14.55
C TYR A 144 7.47 11.28 -13.04
N TRP A 145 6.47 10.50 -12.65
CA TRP A 145 6.15 10.20 -11.26
C TRP A 145 7.34 9.73 -10.39
N GLU A 146 8.43 9.17 -10.96
CA GLU A 146 9.65 8.84 -10.21
C GLU A 146 10.43 10.06 -9.73
N ASP A 147 10.21 11.21 -10.35
CA ASP A 147 10.82 12.48 -9.95
C ASP A 147 10.13 13.10 -8.75
N ILE A 148 8.87 12.75 -8.48
CA ILE A 148 8.11 13.26 -7.33
C ILE A 148 8.53 12.49 -6.08
N ARG A 149 9.44 13.10 -5.32
CA ARG A 149 10.08 12.45 -4.16
C ARG A 149 9.23 12.56 -2.92
N GLU A 150 9.62 11.78 -1.92
CA GLU A 150 8.95 11.67 -0.62
C GLU A 150 8.73 13.02 0.10
N HIS A 151 9.65 13.97 -0.02
CA HIS A 151 9.50 15.29 0.62
C HIS A 151 8.44 16.15 -0.08
N GLU A 152 8.23 15.97 -1.38
CA GLU A 152 7.16 16.64 -2.14
C GLU A 152 5.81 16.03 -1.83
N THR A 153 5.70 14.69 -1.84
CA THR A 153 4.45 13.99 -1.47
C THR A 153 4.03 14.35 -0.04
N ARG A 154 4.99 14.35 0.89
CA ARG A 154 4.78 14.81 2.27
C ARG A 154 4.28 16.24 2.34
N THR A 155 4.99 17.18 1.72
CA THR A 155 4.70 18.63 1.84
C THR A 155 3.42 19.04 1.13
N PHE A 156 3.18 18.54 -0.08
CA PHE A 156 2.12 19.05 -0.96
C PHE A 156 0.83 18.21 -0.93
N LEU A 157 0.88 16.97 -0.45
CA LEU A 157 -0.29 16.09 -0.40
C LEU A 157 -0.66 15.71 1.06
N VAL A 158 0.30 15.19 1.82
CA VAL A 158 0.02 14.64 3.16
C VAL A 158 -0.24 15.72 4.21
N ILE A 159 0.65 16.71 4.33
CA ILE A 159 0.52 17.77 5.34
C ILE A 159 -0.78 18.58 5.17
N PRO A 160 -1.16 19.04 3.96
CA PRO A 160 -2.44 19.72 3.75
C PRO A 160 -3.64 18.89 4.21
N LEU A 161 -3.66 17.59 3.91
CA LEU A 161 -4.75 16.71 4.35
C LEU A 161 -4.83 16.65 5.88
N LEU A 162 -3.70 16.50 6.58
CA LEU A 162 -3.69 16.43 8.04
C LEU A 162 -4.23 17.71 8.68
N ILE A 163 -3.81 18.87 8.16
CA ILE A 163 -4.30 20.17 8.65
C ILE A 163 -5.82 20.27 8.45
N ALA A 164 -6.30 19.92 7.26
CA ALA A 164 -7.73 19.96 6.95
C ALA A 164 -8.57 18.95 7.76
N LEU A 165 -7.97 17.84 8.20
CA LEU A 165 -8.56 16.88 9.15
C LEU A 165 -8.55 17.37 10.61
N GLY A 166 -7.97 18.54 10.88
CA GLY A 166 -8.02 19.22 12.18
C GLY A 166 -6.77 19.07 13.03
N TRP A 167 -5.65 18.58 12.48
CA TRP A 167 -4.36 18.65 13.18
C TRP A 167 -3.82 20.07 13.16
N ALA A 168 -3.46 20.61 14.32
CA ALA A 168 -2.72 21.86 14.39
C ALA A 168 -1.25 21.62 14.01
N GLU A 169 -0.58 22.58 13.37
CA GLU A 169 0.81 22.44 12.94
C GLU A 169 1.75 22.17 14.12
N GLN A 170 1.45 22.70 15.31
CA GLN A 170 2.26 22.45 16.51
C GLN A 170 2.11 21.01 17.03
N GLN A 171 1.06 20.28 16.64
CA GLN A 171 0.87 18.86 16.93
C GLN A 171 1.60 17.95 15.93
N ILE A 172 2.05 18.48 14.79
CA ILE A 172 2.73 17.72 13.75
C ILE A 172 4.24 17.93 13.89
N LYS A 173 5.00 16.84 13.97
CA LYS A 173 6.46 16.88 13.93
C LYS A 173 6.97 16.15 12.70
N ILE A 174 7.70 16.89 11.87
CA ILE A 174 8.36 16.36 10.67
C ILE A 174 9.80 15.96 11.01
N GLU A 175 10.29 14.85 10.41
CA GLU A 175 11.66 14.34 10.55
C GLU A 175 12.06 14.10 12.02
N LEU A 176 11.24 13.35 12.75
CA LEU A 176 11.48 13.04 14.17
C LEU A 176 12.45 11.86 14.31
N SER A 177 13.57 12.08 15.00
CA SER A 177 14.51 11.00 15.31
C SER A 177 13.90 9.92 16.22
N CYS A 178 14.18 8.66 15.92
CA CYS A 178 13.87 7.48 16.73
C CYS A 178 15.08 6.56 16.84
N SER A 179 14.98 5.46 17.59
CA SER A 179 16.09 4.54 17.85
C SER A 179 16.66 3.88 16.58
N GLU A 180 15.85 3.72 15.54
CA GLU A 180 16.22 3.02 14.30
C GLU A 180 16.19 3.94 13.06
N GLY A 181 16.19 5.27 13.25
CA GLY A 181 16.24 6.22 12.14
C GLY A 181 15.46 7.51 12.38
N ARG A 182 14.67 7.90 11.39
CA ARG A 182 13.79 9.07 11.43
C ARG A 182 12.40 8.68 10.97
N ILE A 183 11.41 9.32 11.57
CA ILE A 183 10.01 9.25 11.22
C ILE A 183 9.68 10.50 10.40
N ASP A 184 9.03 10.30 9.25
CA ASP A 184 8.74 11.40 8.34
C ASP A 184 7.76 12.41 8.95
N ILE A 185 6.69 11.90 9.58
CA ILE A 185 5.69 12.70 10.28
C ILE A 185 5.22 11.95 11.54
N ALA A 186 5.21 12.62 12.68
CA ALA A 186 4.63 12.14 13.92
C ALA A 186 3.58 13.14 14.43
N CYS A 187 2.38 12.64 14.74
CA CYS A 187 1.25 13.45 15.17
C CYS A 187 1.00 13.27 16.67
N PHE A 188 0.91 14.37 17.42
CA PHE A 188 0.90 14.39 18.88
C PHE A 188 -0.44 14.88 19.43
N GLN A 189 -0.88 14.29 20.54
CA GLN A 189 -2.12 14.66 21.23
C GLN A 189 -2.22 16.17 21.53
N LYS A 190 -1.08 16.79 21.85
CA LYS A 190 -0.95 18.24 22.07
C LYS A 190 0.33 18.74 21.41
N SER A 191 0.58 20.05 21.48
CA SER A 191 1.77 20.66 20.88
C SER A 191 3.04 19.90 21.30
N TYR A 192 3.89 19.58 20.31
CA TYR A 192 5.08 18.77 20.52
C TYR A 192 6.05 19.44 21.51
N ARG A 193 6.32 18.74 22.62
CA ARG A 193 7.28 19.16 23.67
C ARG A 193 8.35 18.10 23.94
N ARG A 194 8.75 17.34 22.90
CA ARG A 194 9.72 16.22 23.01
C ARG A 194 9.28 15.09 23.95
N ASN A 195 7.97 14.83 24.01
CA ASN A 195 7.42 13.72 24.78
C ASN A 195 6.82 12.66 23.84
N ASN A 196 7.55 11.57 23.59
CA ASN A 196 7.10 10.50 22.70
C ASN A 196 5.85 9.76 23.21
N ASN A 197 5.54 9.84 24.50
CA ASN A 197 4.33 9.25 25.08
C ASN A 197 3.04 9.97 24.68
N GLU A 198 3.14 11.08 23.95
CA GLU A 198 2.01 11.84 23.42
C GLU A 198 1.84 11.66 21.92
N CYS A 199 2.72 10.91 21.26
CA CYS A 199 2.58 10.57 19.86
C CYS A 199 1.42 9.58 19.69
N LEU A 200 0.44 9.97 18.88
CA LEU A 200 -0.79 9.21 18.62
C LEU A 200 -0.73 8.44 17.31
N ALA A 201 -0.07 9.01 16.29
CA ALA A 201 0.11 8.37 15.00
C ALA A 201 1.47 8.71 14.39
N ILE A 202 1.98 7.76 13.62
CA ILE A 202 3.21 7.89 12.83
C ILE A 202 2.82 7.72 11.36
N ILE A 203 3.31 8.59 10.50
CA ILE A 203 3.07 8.52 9.06
C ILE A 203 4.41 8.44 8.35
N GLU A 204 4.59 7.35 7.62
CA GLU A 204 5.73 7.05 6.77
C GLU A 204 5.35 7.38 5.34
N THR A 205 6.05 8.35 4.78
CA THR A 205 5.84 8.80 3.42
C THR A 205 6.71 8.00 2.45
N LYS A 206 6.26 7.90 1.21
CA LYS A 206 6.97 7.28 0.10
C LYS A 206 6.98 8.24 -1.09
N GLY A 207 7.87 7.99 -2.04
CA GLY A 207 7.81 8.65 -3.35
C GLY A 207 6.52 8.31 -4.08
N PHE A 208 6.07 9.17 -4.98
CA PHE A 208 4.76 9.05 -5.63
C PHE A 208 4.59 7.75 -6.43
N SER A 209 5.67 7.27 -7.06
CA SER A 209 5.72 6.01 -7.82
C SER A 209 5.96 4.75 -6.97
N SER A 210 6.07 4.87 -5.65
CA SER A 210 6.41 3.74 -4.76
C SER A 210 5.18 3.04 -4.21
N GLY A 211 5.24 1.72 -4.09
CA GLY A 211 4.26 0.92 -3.36
C GLY A 211 4.29 1.18 -1.86
N LEU A 212 3.21 0.79 -1.16
CA LEU A 212 2.97 1.13 0.25
C LEU A 212 3.42 0.02 1.22
N ASP A 213 4.60 -0.55 0.99
CA ASP A 213 5.12 -1.62 1.84
C ASP A 213 5.55 -1.11 3.24
N TYR A 214 5.14 -1.85 4.27
CA TYR A 214 5.48 -1.59 5.66
C TYR A 214 6.34 -2.73 6.24
N ALA A 215 7.52 -2.40 6.75
CA ALA A 215 8.47 -3.40 7.22
C ALA A 215 8.26 -3.77 8.71
N PRO A 216 8.25 -5.07 9.08
CA PRO A 216 8.14 -5.51 10.47
C PRO A 216 9.23 -4.97 11.41
N LYS A 217 10.39 -4.56 10.87
CA LYS A 217 11.46 -3.95 11.67
C LYS A 217 11.06 -2.56 12.18
N GLN A 218 10.44 -1.73 11.33
CA GLN A 218 9.96 -0.40 11.70
C GLN A 218 8.85 -0.48 12.75
N ALA A 219 7.92 -1.43 12.56
CA ALA A 219 6.85 -1.71 13.52
C ALA A 219 7.35 -1.93 14.95
N ARG A 220 8.37 -2.77 15.13
CA ARG A 220 8.93 -3.04 16.46
C ARG A 220 9.59 -1.82 17.09
N ALA A 221 10.33 -1.04 16.31
CA ALA A 221 10.98 0.18 16.79
C ALA A 221 9.94 1.21 17.25
N TYR A 222 8.91 1.45 16.43
CA TYR A 222 7.84 2.40 16.75
C TYR A 222 7.00 1.95 17.94
N SER A 223 6.73 0.65 18.05
CA SER A 223 6.02 0.10 19.21
C SER A 223 6.72 0.40 20.53
N LYS A 224 8.05 0.39 20.53
CA LYS A 224 8.90 0.64 21.70
C LYS A 224 9.07 2.13 21.99
N ASP A 225 9.38 2.93 20.98
CA ASP A 225 9.73 4.35 21.15
C ASP A 225 8.51 5.25 21.38
N PHE A 226 7.32 4.81 20.93
CA PHE A 226 6.07 5.56 20.99
C PHE A 226 4.94 4.69 21.56
N PRO A 227 4.90 4.46 22.88
CA PRO A 227 4.02 3.46 23.49
C PRO A 227 2.52 3.79 23.40
N LYS A 228 2.15 5.06 23.20
CA LYS A 228 0.75 5.49 22.98
C LYS A 228 0.36 5.62 21.52
N CYS A 229 1.27 5.39 20.58
CA CYS A 229 0.96 5.48 19.15
C CYS A 229 -0.01 4.36 18.77
N LYS A 230 -1.21 4.72 18.30
CA LYS A 230 -2.30 3.79 17.97
C LYS A 230 -2.25 3.32 16.52
N ALA A 231 -1.71 4.13 15.62
CA ALA A 231 -1.69 3.85 14.19
C ALA A 231 -0.34 4.22 13.56
N VAL A 232 0.16 3.33 12.70
CA VAL A 232 1.20 3.66 11.72
C VAL A 232 0.55 3.70 10.35
N ILE A 233 0.74 4.79 9.61
CA ILE A 233 0.18 4.97 8.29
C ILE A 233 1.33 5.03 7.27
N VAL A 234 1.24 4.25 6.20
CA VAL A 234 2.17 4.34 5.06
C VAL A 234 1.45 4.98 3.89
N THR A 235 2.06 5.98 3.26
CA THR A 235 1.41 6.75 2.19
C THR A 235 2.38 7.24 1.12
N ASN A 236 1.90 7.33 -0.11
CA ASN A 236 2.57 8.01 -1.23
C ASN A 236 1.93 9.38 -1.54
N GLY A 237 1.07 9.87 -0.64
CA GLY A 237 0.39 11.16 -0.72
C GLY A 237 -1.08 11.08 -1.13
N TYR A 238 -1.48 10.08 -1.92
CA TYR A 238 -2.88 9.90 -2.35
C TYR A 238 -3.44 8.53 -1.94
N CYS A 239 -2.59 7.52 -1.73
CA CYS A 239 -2.95 6.24 -1.14
C CYS A 239 -2.44 6.14 0.30
N TYR A 240 -3.20 5.52 1.18
CA TYR A 240 -2.92 5.38 2.61
C TYR A 240 -3.23 3.96 3.08
N LYS A 241 -2.24 3.28 3.65
CA LYS A 241 -2.40 2.02 4.38
C LYS A 241 -2.27 2.27 5.87
N VAL A 242 -3.29 1.89 6.63
CA VAL A 242 -3.31 2.05 8.08
C VAL A 242 -2.99 0.73 8.76
N TYR A 243 -2.02 0.74 9.67
CA TYR A 243 -1.64 -0.39 10.52
C TYR A 243 -1.94 -0.04 11.96
N LEU A 244 -2.94 -0.68 12.55
CA LEU A 244 -3.32 -0.45 13.93
C LEU A 244 -2.47 -1.27 14.89
N ARG A 245 -2.25 -0.70 16.08
CA ARG A 245 -1.70 -1.42 17.21
C ARG A 245 -2.75 -2.39 17.77
N ASP A 246 -2.34 -3.63 17.98
CA ASP A 246 -3.17 -4.68 18.54
C ASP A 246 -3.18 -4.69 20.08
N SER A 247 -3.92 -5.63 20.67
CA SER A 247 -4.01 -5.82 22.13
C SER A 247 -2.72 -6.30 22.78
N LYS A 248 -1.74 -6.78 22.00
CA LYS A 248 -0.40 -7.16 22.46
C LYS A 248 0.59 -6.00 22.38
N ASN A 249 0.11 -4.80 22.06
CA ASN A 249 0.90 -3.59 21.84
C ASN A 249 1.84 -3.66 20.62
N GLU A 250 1.56 -4.54 19.66
CA GLU A 250 2.33 -4.67 18.42
C GLU A 250 1.52 -4.13 17.23
N PHE A 251 2.20 -3.58 16.23
CA PHE A 251 1.52 -3.21 14.98
C PHE A 251 1.34 -4.45 14.10
N SER A 252 0.14 -4.59 13.53
CA SER A 252 -0.15 -5.63 12.54
C SER A 252 0.81 -5.55 11.35
N THR A 253 1.13 -6.70 10.76
CA THR A 253 1.85 -6.78 9.47
C THR A 253 0.93 -6.68 8.27
N VAL A 254 -0.37 -6.85 8.48
CA VAL A 254 -1.44 -6.66 7.49
C VAL A 254 -2.12 -5.32 7.77
N PRO A 255 -2.39 -4.49 6.76
CA PRO A 255 -3.11 -3.24 6.98
C PRO A 255 -4.52 -3.49 7.52
N SER A 256 -4.97 -2.63 8.42
CA SER A 256 -6.34 -2.64 8.94
C SER A 256 -7.32 -1.95 7.99
N ALA A 257 -6.86 -0.96 7.24
CA ALA A 257 -7.66 -0.24 6.25
C ALA A 257 -6.81 0.38 5.14
N TYR A 258 -7.44 0.65 4.00
CA TYR A 258 -6.83 1.26 2.83
C TYR A 258 -7.70 2.40 2.28
N LEU A 259 -7.06 3.51 1.87
CA LEU A 259 -7.70 4.62 1.18
C LEU A 259 -6.89 4.96 -0.06
N ASN A 260 -7.56 5.08 -1.20
CA ASN A 260 -7.08 5.81 -2.37
C ASN A 260 -7.96 7.06 -2.52
N ILE A 261 -7.40 8.25 -2.35
CA ILE A 261 -8.15 9.51 -2.43
C ILE A 261 -8.71 9.76 -3.84
N LEU A 262 -8.02 9.27 -4.88
CA LEU A 262 -8.44 9.44 -6.27
C LEU A 262 -9.65 8.57 -6.61
N ASN A 263 -9.70 7.36 -6.04
CA ASN A 263 -10.79 6.40 -6.29
C ASN A 263 -11.12 5.60 -5.02
N PRO A 264 -11.79 6.22 -4.04
CA PRO A 264 -12.02 5.58 -2.75
C PRO A 264 -13.09 4.50 -2.83
N THR A 265 -12.84 3.38 -2.15
CA THR A 265 -13.74 2.21 -2.15
C THR A 265 -14.11 1.76 -0.74
N GLU A 266 -15.23 1.05 -0.59
CA GLU A 266 -15.72 0.57 0.71
C GLU A 266 -14.81 -0.45 1.37
N ARG A 267 -14.02 -1.18 0.58
CA ARG A 267 -13.06 -2.19 1.02
C ARG A 267 -11.79 -2.09 0.19
N TYR A 268 -10.68 -2.57 0.73
CA TYR A 268 -9.42 -2.64 -0.02
C TYR A 268 -9.56 -3.59 -1.22
N PRO A 269 -9.25 -3.17 -2.46
CA PRO A 269 -9.50 -4.00 -3.64
C PRO A 269 -8.74 -5.34 -3.67
N LEU A 270 -7.54 -5.44 -3.08
CA LEU A 270 -6.75 -6.68 -3.13
C LEU A 270 -7.13 -7.70 -2.04
N GLU A 271 -7.61 -7.25 -0.89
CA GLU A 271 -8.02 -8.12 0.23
C GLU A 271 -9.34 -7.63 0.85
N PRO A 272 -10.44 -7.57 0.07
CA PRO A 272 -11.67 -6.93 0.48
C PRO A 272 -12.31 -7.61 1.68
N GLU A 273 -12.06 -8.90 1.93
CA GLU A 273 -12.60 -9.62 3.09
C GLU A 273 -11.91 -9.28 4.42
N LYS A 274 -10.64 -8.85 4.37
CA LYS A 274 -9.80 -8.69 5.58
C LYS A 274 -9.47 -7.25 5.91
N VAL A 275 -9.43 -6.38 4.92
CA VAL A 275 -8.95 -5.01 5.07
C VAL A 275 -10.10 -4.03 4.80
N GLY A 276 -10.30 -3.09 5.74
CA GLY A 276 -11.28 -2.02 5.63
C GLY A 276 -10.98 -1.09 4.46
N GLY A 277 -11.97 -0.30 4.06
CA GLY A 277 -11.81 0.63 2.95
C GLY A 277 -11.58 2.06 3.40
N ALA A 278 -12.04 2.96 2.55
CA ALA A 278 -11.66 4.34 2.57
C ALA A 278 -12.16 5.09 3.82
N LEU A 279 -13.37 4.76 4.30
CA LEU A 279 -13.95 5.34 5.51
C LEU A 279 -13.21 4.90 6.78
N GLU A 280 -12.85 3.63 6.88
CA GLU A 280 -12.06 3.12 8.01
C GLU A 280 -10.66 3.71 8.00
N ALA A 281 -10.03 3.87 6.84
CA ALA A 281 -8.70 4.44 6.74
C ALA A 281 -8.67 5.93 7.12
N ILE A 282 -9.57 6.75 6.55
CA ILE A 282 -9.61 8.20 6.84
C ILE A 282 -9.93 8.49 8.31
N LYS A 283 -10.72 7.63 8.96
CA LYS A 283 -11.03 7.74 10.39
C LYS A 283 -9.75 7.80 11.23
N TRP A 284 -8.76 6.99 10.90
CA TRP A 284 -7.51 6.90 11.65
C TRP A 284 -6.52 8.03 11.35
N LEU A 285 -6.87 8.93 10.42
CA LEU A 285 -6.15 10.19 10.20
C LEU A 285 -6.75 11.35 11.02
N LEU A 286 -7.91 11.19 11.65
CA LEU A 286 -8.51 12.21 12.52
C LEU A 286 -7.84 12.25 13.91
N PRO A 287 -7.55 13.45 14.46
CA PRO A 287 -7.02 13.58 15.83
C PRO A 287 -7.93 12.95 16.89
N ASN A 288 -9.25 13.12 16.76
CA ASN A 288 -10.24 12.67 17.75
C ASN A 288 -10.36 11.15 17.81
N SER A 289 -10.23 10.46 16.68
CA SER A 289 -10.24 8.98 16.64
C SER A 289 -9.04 8.36 17.34
N LEU A 290 -7.95 9.12 17.44
CA LEU A 290 -6.69 8.67 18.01
C LEU A 290 -6.46 9.14 19.46
N SER A 291 -7.26 10.09 19.95
CA SER A 291 -7.11 10.67 21.30
C SER A 291 -7.63 9.78 22.43
#